data_AF-A0A834I7Q4-F1
#
_entry.id   AF-A0A834I7Q4-F1
#
_cell.length_a   1.000
_cell.length_b   1.000
_cell.length_c   1.000
_cell.angle_alpha   90.00
_cell.angle_beta   90.00
_cell.angle_gamma   90.00
#
_symmetry.space_group_name_H-M   'P 1'
#
loop_
_entity.id
_entity.type
_entity.pdbx_description
1 polymer ?
#
loop_
_entity_poly.entity_id
_entity_poly.type
_entity_poly.pdbx_seq_one_letter_code
_entity_poly.pdbx_strand_id
1 'polypeptide(L)' 'ELCQTPQFSLQYISRLDIQQGELGDCWLVAAIVTLSQHPKLLERVVPMDQPYNKDYAGIFRFR' A
#
# COMPACT_ATOMS: atom_id res chain seq x y z
N GLU A 1 9.57 -5.51 12.44
CA GLU A 1 9.83 -6.90 12.88
C GLU A 1 9.51 -7.94 11.78
N LEU A 2 9.89 -7.70 10.52
CA LEU A 2 9.69 -8.65 9.40
C LEU A 2 10.88 -8.62 8.44
N CYS A 3 11.42 -7.42 8.19
CA CYS A 3 12.66 -7.19 7.48
C CYS A 3 13.49 -6.08 8.16
N GLN A 4 14.76 -5.95 7.77
CA GLN A 4 15.70 -4.97 8.34
C GLN A 4 15.41 -3.53 7.88
N THR A 5 14.90 -3.36 6.67
CA THR A 5 14.65 -2.05 6.05
C THR A 5 13.25 -1.99 5.44
N PRO A 6 12.20 -2.00 6.29
CA PRO A 6 10.83 -1.90 5.80
C PRO A 6 10.58 -0.53 5.19
N GLN A 7 9.76 -0.51 4.14
CA GLN A 7 9.31 0.70 3.47
C GLN A 7 7.79 0.63 3.34
N PHE A 8 7.11 1.75 3.59
CA PHE A 8 5.66 1.83 3.43
C PHE A 8 5.27 1.76 1.94
N SER A 9 5.97 2.53 1.11
CA SER A 9 5.90 2.43 -0.33
C SER A 9 7.25 2.84 -0.92
N LEU A 10 7.62 2.23 -2.04
CA LEU A 10 8.58 2.84 -2.96
C LEU A 10 7.90 4.06 -3.62
N GLN A 11 8.64 4.89 -4.36
CA GLN A 11 8.11 6.10 -5.03
C GLN A 11 6.84 5.87 -5.86
N TYR A 12 6.53 4.61 -6.21
CA TYR A 12 5.33 4.21 -6.94
C TYR A 12 4.80 2.89 -6.39
N ILE A 13 3.47 2.79 -6.25
CA ILE A 13 2.76 1.52 -6.01
C ILE A 13 2.25 1.01 -7.35
N SER A 14 2.72 -0.16 -7.74
CA SER A 14 2.38 -0.86 -8.97
C SER A 14 1.40 -2.00 -8.71
N ARG A 15 0.74 -2.45 -9.77
CA ARG A 15 -0.02 -3.71 -9.75
C ARG A 15 0.86 -4.92 -9.40
N LEU A 16 2.19 -4.80 -9.57
CA LEU A 16 3.16 -5.84 -9.24
C LEU A 16 3.40 -5.96 -7.73
N ASP A 17 3.03 -4.95 -6.95
CA ASP A 17 3.19 -4.95 -5.49
C ASP A 17 2.01 -5.62 -4.78
N ILE A 18 1.03 -6.13 -5.52
CA ILE A 18 -0.23 -6.66 -5.00
C ILE A 18 -0.37 -8.13 -5.39
N GLN A 19 -0.45 -9.00 -4.38
CA GLN A 19 -0.65 -10.44 -4.56
C GLN A 19 -1.78 -10.93 -3.64
N GLN A 20 -2.68 -11.74 -4.18
CA GLN A 20 -3.74 -12.35 -3.39
C GLN A 20 -3.15 -13.37 -2.40
N GLY A 21 -3.58 -13.27 -1.14
CA GLY A 21 -3.27 -14.24 -0.09
C GLY A 21 -4.33 -15.35 0.02
N GLU A 22 -4.36 -16.03 1.17
CA GLU A 22 -5.20 -17.22 1.37
C GLU A 22 -6.66 -16.89 1.76
N LEU A 23 -7.01 -15.62 1.98
CA LEU A 23 -8.30 -15.20 2.56
C LEU A 23 -9.49 -15.29 1.58
N GLY A 24 -9.24 -15.48 0.28
CA GLY A 24 -10.30 -15.61 -0.74
C GLY A 24 -11.01 -14.30 -1.10
N ASP A 25 -10.42 -13.15 -0.77
CA ASP A 25 -10.92 -11.79 -1.02
C ASP A 25 -10.51 -11.24 -2.40
N CYS A 26 -10.51 -12.09 -3.43
CA CYS A 26 -10.05 -11.74 -4.79
C CYS A 26 -10.75 -10.49 -5.36
N TRP A 27 -12.00 -10.25 -4.99
CA TRP A 27 -12.77 -9.07 -5.38
C TRP A 27 -12.15 -7.77 -4.85
N LEU A 28 -11.63 -7.78 -3.63
CA LEU A 28 -10.94 -6.63 -3.03
C LEU A 28 -9.56 -6.44 -3.67
N VAL A 29 -8.81 -7.53 -3.83
CA VAL A 29 -7.49 -7.50 -4.48
C VAL A 29 -7.59 -6.95 -5.91
N ALA A 30 -8.58 -7.40 -6.69
CA ALA A 30 -8.82 -6.91 -8.04
C ALA A 30 -9.15 -5.40 -8.07
N ALA A 31 -9.89 -4.91 -7.08
CA ALA A 31 -10.19 -3.49 -6.94
C ALA A 31 -8.92 -2.67 -6.62
N ILE A 32 -8.06 -3.16 -5.71
CA ILE A 32 -6.79 -2.49 -5.37
C ILE A 32 -5.82 -2.49 -6.55
N VAL A 33 -5.71 -3.59 -7.30
CA VAL A 33 -4.91 -3.67 -8.55
C VAL A 33 -5.39 -2.65 -9.59
N THR A 34 -6.70 -2.51 -9.71
CA THR A 34 -7.28 -1.50 -10.61
C THR A 34 -6.98 -0.08 -10.14
N LEU A 35 -7.05 0.15 -8.82
CA LEU A 35 -6.74 1.45 -8.21
C LEU A 35 -5.26 1.84 -8.38
N SER A 36 -4.33 0.88 -8.27
CA SER A 36 -2.89 1.14 -8.43
C SER A 36 -2.51 1.56 -9.86
N GLN A 37 -3.37 1.34 -10.85
CA GLN A 37 -3.19 1.85 -12.22
C GLN A 37 -3.63 3.32 -12.38
N HIS A 38 -4.23 3.92 -11.35
CA HIS A 38 -4.76 5.27 -11.36
C HIS A 38 -4.14 6.11 -10.23
N PRO A 39 -2.90 6.63 -10.36
CA PRO A 39 -2.15 7.24 -9.27
C PRO A 39 -2.90 8.37 -8.54
N LYS A 40 -3.59 9.23 -9.29
CA LYS A 40 -4.40 10.32 -8.73
C LYS A 40 -5.57 9.85 -7.86
N LEU A 41 -6.12 8.67 -8.15
CA LEU A 41 -7.17 8.06 -7.34
C LEU A 41 -6.56 7.30 -6.16
N LEU A 42 -5.44 6.61 -6.39
CA LEU A 42 -4.73 5.91 -5.33
C LEU A 42 -4.31 6.86 -4.21
N GLU A 43 -3.76 8.03 -4.53
CA GLU A 43 -3.37 9.05 -3.55
C GLU A 43 -4.53 9.56 -2.67
N ARG A 44 -5.78 9.40 -3.14
CA ARG A 44 -6.95 9.75 -2.33
C ARG A 44 -7.23 8.72 -1.24
N VAL A 45 -6.88 7.45 -1.48
CA VAL A 45 -7.12 6.32 -0.56
C VAL A 45 -5.89 6.02 0.29
N VAL A 46 -4.70 6.15 -0.29
CA VAL A 46 -3.40 5.90 0.33
C VAL A 46 -2.59 7.20 0.34
N PRO A 47 -2.65 7.99 1.43
CA PRO A 47 -1.82 9.18 1.57
C PRO A 47 -0.33 8.80 1.59
N MET A 48 0.45 9.37 0.67
CA MET A 48 1.90 9.09 0.53
C MET A 48 2.77 9.80 1.58
N ASP A 49 2.18 10.63 2.43
CA ASP A 49 2.84 11.42 3.47
C ASP A 49 3.08 10.64 4.78
N GLN A 50 3.29 9.32 4.69
CA GLN A 50 3.38 8.40 5.82
C GLN A 50 4.65 7.56 5.79
N PRO A 51 5.82 8.18 6.01
CA PRO A 51 7.11 7.49 5.88
C PRO A 51 7.32 6.48 7.02
N TYR A 52 7.90 5.32 6.67
CA TYR A 52 8.51 4.43 7.66
C TYR A 52 9.91 4.97 7.99
N ASN A 53 10.02 5.79 9.03
CA ASN A 53 11.28 6.41 9.46
C ASN A 53 11.45 6.34 10.99
N LYS A 54 12.40 7.10 11.55
CA LYS A 54 12.70 7.11 13.00
C LYS A 54 11.56 7.63 13.87
N ASP A 55 10.65 8.43 13.31
CA ASP A 55 9.51 9.01 14.02
C ASP A 55 8.25 8.15 13.87
N TYR A 56 8.36 6.98 13.23
CA TYR A 56 7.25 6.06 13.04
C TYR A 56 6.76 5.49 14.37
N ALA A 57 5.47 5.72 14.68
CA ALA A 57 4.84 5.31 15.93
C ALA A 57 4.01 4.01 15.83
N GLY A 58 4.17 3.22 14.76
CA GLY A 58 3.40 1.97 14.61
C GLY A 58 2.01 2.15 13.97
N ILE A 59 1.73 3.28 13.32
CA ILE A 59 0.40 3.60 12.78
C ILE A 59 0.45 4.12 11.33
N PHE A 60 -0.50 3.66 10.51
CA PHE A 60 -0.79 4.17 9.17
C PHE A 60 -2.28 4.54 9.06
N ARG A 61 -2.62 5.45 8.15
CA ARG A 61 -3.98 5.87 7.80
C ARG A 61 -4.29 5.59 6.33
N PHE A 62 -5.56 5.32 6.07
CA PHE A 62 -6.17 5.18 4.75
C PHE A 62 -7.49 5.97 4.75
N ARG A 63 -8.03 6.30 3.57
CA ARG A 63 -9.36 6.93 3.44
C ARG A 63 -10.38 6.00 2.82
#